data_AF-A0A379T747-F1
#
_entry.id   AF-A0A379T747-F1
#
_cell.length_a   1.000
_cell.length_b   1.000
_cell.length_c   1.000
_cell.angle_alpha   90.00
_cell.angle_beta   90.00
_cell.angle_gamma   90.00
#
_symmetry.space_group_name_H-M   'P 1'
#
loop_
_entity.id
_entity.type
_entity.pdbx_description
1 polymer ?
#
loop_
_entity_poly.entity_id
_entity_poly.type
_entity_poly.pdbx_seq_one_letter_code
_entity_poly.pdbx_strand_id
1 'polypeptide(L)'
;MWRRLIYHPEINYALRQTLVLCLPVAVGLLIGQLHLGLLFSLVPACCNIAGLDTPHKRFFKRLVIGASLFAGCSLATQLLLAESVPLPLILTGLTLVLGVTAEISPLHARLLPASLIAAIFTLSLAGYMPVWEPLLIYALGTLWYGVFNWFWFWLWREQPLRESLSLLYRELADYCEAKYSLLTQHIDPEKALPPLLIRQQKAVDLITQCYQQMHMLSAHNNNDYKRLLRAFQEAMDLQEHISVSLHQPEEVQKLVERSHAEEVIRWNAQTVAARLRVLADDILYHRLPTRFSMEKQIGALEKIANQHPENPVGQFCYWHFSRIARVLRTQRPLYARDLMADKQRRLPLLPALKNYLSLKSPALRNAGRISVMMSIASLMGSALNLPKPYWILMTVLFVTQKRLWRDARTYSAPFGRNAGRPGDCRRHAALTYSRKHYAGGHAGTNAGKLSDYS
;
A
#
# COMPACT_ATOMS: atom_id res chain seq x y z
N MET A 1 -26.96 11.65 2.71
CA MET A 1 -26.02 11.52 3.85
C MET A 1 -25.59 10.06 4.08
N TRP A 2 -26.52 9.12 4.22
CA TRP A 2 -26.25 7.67 4.44
C TRP A 2 -25.32 7.00 3.43
N ARG A 3 -25.49 7.26 2.13
CA ARG A 3 -24.56 6.76 1.09
C ARG A 3 -23.10 7.17 1.41
N ARG A 4 -22.86 8.44 1.73
CA ARG A 4 -21.52 8.97 2.02
C ARG A 4 -20.86 8.35 3.27
N LEU A 5 -21.66 7.87 4.24
CA LEU A 5 -21.17 7.18 5.43
C LEU A 5 -20.84 5.71 5.14
N ILE A 6 -21.74 5.01 4.44
CA ILE A 6 -21.57 3.59 4.07
C ILE A 6 -20.42 3.40 3.08
N TYR A 7 -20.15 4.41 2.23
CA TYR A 7 -19.03 4.42 1.29
C TYR A 7 -17.72 4.95 1.88
N HIS A 8 -17.63 5.20 3.19
CA HIS A 8 -16.38 5.63 3.83
C HIS A 8 -15.47 4.41 4.10
N PRO A 9 -14.14 4.49 3.82
CA PRO A 9 -13.22 3.34 3.85
C PRO A 9 -13.20 2.59 5.16
N GLU A 10 -12.99 3.35 6.22
CA GLU A 10 -12.82 2.81 7.55
C GLU A 10 -14.12 2.20 8.06
N ILE A 11 -15.27 2.79 7.67
CA ILE A 11 -16.59 2.33 8.07
C ILE A 11 -16.94 1.02 7.35
N ASN A 12 -16.71 0.94 6.04
CA ASN A 12 -16.96 -0.28 5.28
C ASN A 12 -16.05 -1.43 5.76
N TYR A 13 -14.76 -1.15 5.97
CA TYR A 13 -13.83 -2.13 6.53
C TYR A 13 -14.24 -2.57 7.93
N ALA A 14 -14.55 -1.62 8.83
CA ALA A 14 -14.97 -1.93 10.20
C ALA A 14 -16.26 -2.76 10.20
N LEU A 15 -17.25 -2.36 9.39
CA LEU A 15 -18.54 -3.04 9.27
C LEU A 15 -18.38 -4.46 8.70
N ARG A 16 -17.51 -4.66 7.72
CA ARG A 16 -17.18 -6.00 7.21
C ARG A 16 -16.59 -6.87 8.32
N GLN A 17 -15.58 -6.38 9.05
CA GLN A 17 -14.91 -7.16 10.08
C GLN A 17 -15.84 -7.45 11.27
N THR A 18 -16.66 -6.48 11.69
CA THR A 18 -17.64 -6.68 12.77
C THR A 18 -18.69 -7.69 12.38
N LEU A 19 -19.26 -7.61 11.16
CA LEU A 19 -20.23 -8.59 10.70
C LEU A 19 -19.66 -10.01 10.63
N VAL A 20 -18.45 -10.16 10.09
CA VAL A 20 -17.77 -11.45 10.00
C VAL A 20 -17.57 -12.10 11.37
N LEU A 21 -17.24 -11.31 12.39
CA LEU A 21 -16.99 -11.79 13.75
C LEU A 21 -18.29 -12.01 14.54
N CYS A 22 -19.26 -11.10 14.42
CA CYS A 22 -20.50 -11.16 15.20
C CYS A 22 -21.50 -12.19 14.68
N LEU A 23 -21.54 -12.45 13.37
CA LEU A 23 -22.52 -13.39 12.79
C LEU A 23 -22.40 -14.82 13.38
N PRO A 24 -21.21 -15.43 13.48
CA PRO A 24 -21.06 -16.74 14.12
C PRO A 24 -21.51 -16.76 15.58
N VAL A 25 -21.23 -15.69 16.33
CA VAL A 25 -21.63 -15.58 17.75
C VAL A 25 -23.14 -15.47 17.87
N ALA A 26 -23.78 -14.64 17.05
CA ALA A 26 -25.23 -14.47 17.03
C ALA A 26 -25.94 -15.78 16.65
N VAL A 27 -25.45 -16.49 15.62
CA VAL A 27 -25.97 -17.80 15.23
C VAL A 27 -25.78 -18.83 16.35
N GLY A 28 -24.61 -18.85 16.99
CA GLY A 28 -24.35 -19.72 18.14
C GLY A 28 -25.29 -19.44 19.32
N LEU A 29 -25.64 -18.17 19.56
CA LEU A 29 -26.60 -17.78 20.59
C LEU A 29 -28.01 -18.25 20.26
N LEU A 30 -28.45 -18.13 18.99
CA LEU A 30 -29.78 -18.58 18.55
C LEU A 30 -29.95 -20.10 18.62
N ILE A 31 -28.89 -20.86 18.40
CA ILE A 31 -28.88 -22.33 18.46
C ILE A 31 -28.68 -22.85 19.91
N GLY A 32 -28.45 -21.96 20.87
CA GLY A 32 -28.16 -22.31 22.27
C GLY A 32 -26.75 -22.86 22.51
N GLN A 33 -25.86 -22.77 21.51
CA GLN A 33 -24.47 -23.24 21.55
C GLN A 33 -23.47 -22.07 21.47
N LEU A 34 -23.57 -21.14 22.43
CA LEU A 34 -22.75 -19.92 22.46
C LEU A 34 -21.23 -20.22 22.43
N HIS A 35 -20.80 -21.27 23.13
CA HIS A 35 -19.40 -21.68 23.17
C HIS A 35 -18.82 -21.95 21.77
N LEU A 36 -19.55 -22.69 20.92
CA LEU A 36 -19.13 -22.98 19.55
C LEU A 36 -19.14 -21.72 18.68
N GLY A 37 -20.12 -20.83 18.85
CA GLY A 37 -20.15 -19.53 18.16
C GLY A 37 -18.95 -18.65 18.48
N LEU A 38 -18.53 -18.61 19.76
CA LEU A 38 -17.34 -17.88 20.20
C LEU A 38 -16.05 -18.49 19.66
N LEU A 39 -15.88 -19.81 19.74
CA LEU A 39 -14.73 -20.51 19.17
C LEU A 39 -14.62 -20.29 17.66
N PHE A 40 -15.74 -20.37 16.96
CA PHE A 40 -15.78 -20.14 15.52
C PHE A 40 -15.40 -18.70 15.16
N SER A 41 -15.77 -17.70 15.98
CA SER A 41 -15.38 -16.30 15.78
C SER A 41 -13.88 -16.03 15.95
N LEU A 42 -13.12 -16.90 16.62
CA LEU A 42 -11.66 -16.75 16.71
C LEU A 42 -10.96 -17.03 15.38
N VAL A 43 -11.56 -17.86 14.52
CA VAL A 43 -10.97 -18.25 13.23
C VAL A 43 -10.91 -17.07 12.25
N PRO A 44 -11.97 -16.26 12.05
CA PRO A 44 -11.89 -15.01 11.31
C PRO A 44 -10.79 -14.05 11.77
N ALA A 45 -10.56 -13.95 13.09
CA ALA A 45 -9.49 -13.09 13.61
C ALA A 45 -8.11 -13.59 13.15
N CYS A 46 -7.88 -14.90 13.19
CA CYS A 46 -6.66 -15.53 12.66
C CYS A 46 -6.53 -15.31 11.15
N CYS A 47 -7.63 -15.45 10.40
CA CYS A 47 -7.66 -15.20 8.95
C CYS A 47 -7.32 -13.75 8.59
N ASN A 48 -7.76 -12.80 9.40
CA ASN A 48 -7.46 -11.38 9.21
C ASN A 48 -5.97 -11.09 9.44
N ILE A 49 -5.37 -11.65 10.49
CA ILE A 49 -3.92 -11.53 10.77
C ILE A 49 -3.11 -12.14 9.62
N ALA A 50 -3.57 -13.25 9.06
CA ALA A 50 -2.97 -13.90 7.91
C ALA A 50 -3.14 -13.14 6.59
N GLY A 51 -3.93 -12.06 6.57
CA GLY A 51 -4.22 -11.26 5.38
C GLY A 51 -5.00 -12.02 4.31
N LEU A 52 -5.83 -12.99 4.70
CA LEU A 52 -6.74 -13.72 3.79
C LEU A 52 -7.90 -12.84 3.29
N ASP A 53 -8.03 -11.63 3.81
CA ASP A 53 -9.04 -10.65 3.45
C ASP A 53 -8.73 -9.90 2.14
N THR A 54 -7.50 -10.04 1.63
CA THR A 54 -7.05 -9.33 0.43
C THR A 54 -7.56 -9.99 -0.86
N PRO A 55 -8.28 -9.25 -1.74
CA PRO A 55 -8.79 -9.82 -2.99
C PRO A 55 -7.60 -10.19 -3.89
N HIS A 56 -7.57 -11.38 -4.46
CA HIS A 56 -6.49 -11.80 -5.37
C HIS A 56 -7.03 -12.79 -6.41
N LYS A 57 -6.46 -12.81 -7.63
CA LYS A 57 -6.79 -13.80 -8.69
C LYS A 57 -6.77 -15.29 -8.25
N ARG A 58 -6.05 -15.62 -7.18
CA ARG A 58 -5.95 -16.98 -6.62
C ARG A 58 -6.48 -17.02 -5.18
N PHE A 59 -7.49 -16.20 -4.88
CA PHE A 59 -8.11 -16.11 -3.56
C PHE A 59 -8.49 -17.49 -3.01
N PHE A 60 -9.18 -18.33 -3.79
CA PHE A 60 -9.51 -19.70 -3.38
C PHE A 60 -8.30 -20.56 -3.06
N LYS A 61 -7.26 -20.52 -3.90
CA LYS A 61 -6.04 -21.29 -3.63
C LYS A 61 -5.37 -20.84 -2.33
N ARG A 62 -5.35 -19.53 -2.05
CA ARG A 62 -4.83 -18.99 -0.79
C ARG A 62 -5.67 -19.42 0.41
N LEU A 63 -7.00 -19.41 0.25
CA LEU A 63 -7.93 -19.83 1.28
C LEU A 63 -7.70 -21.28 1.67
N VAL A 64 -7.57 -22.16 0.68
CA VAL A 64 -7.29 -23.59 0.88
C VAL A 64 -5.94 -23.79 1.57
N ILE A 65 -4.89 -23.07 1.15
CA ILE A 65 -3.58 -23.13 1.80
C ILE A 65 -3.68 -22.70 3.27
N GLY A 66 -4.35 -21.57 3.55
CA GLY A 66 -4.54 -21.09 4.92
C GLY A 66 -5.35 -22.04 5.79
N ALA A 67 -6.47 -22.55 5.28
CA ALA A 67 -7.30 -23.53 5.97
C ALA A 67 -6.48 -24.79 6.29
N SER A 68 -5.75 -25.34 5.30
CA SER A 68 -4.93 -26.53 5.49
C SER A 68 -3.80 -26.32 6.51
N LEU A 69 -3.22 -25.11 6.55
CA LEU A 69 -2.16 -24.78 7.49
C LEU A 69 -2.68 -24.62 8.92
N PHE A 70 -3.80 -23.93 9.12
CA PHE A 70 -4.42 -23.77 10.44
C PHE A 70 -4.90 -25.11 10.98
N ALA A 71 -5.60 -25.87 10.14
CA ALA A 71 -6.04 -27.23 10.42
C ALA A 71 -4.84 -28.14 10.77
N GLY A 72 -3.79 -28.12 9.95
CA GLY A 72 -2.60 -28.94 10.14
C GLY A 72 -1.81 -28.58 11.39
N CYS A 73 -1.63 -27.28 11.69
CA CYS A 73 -0.98 -26.84 12.93
C CYS A 73 -1.79 -27.23 14.16
N SER A 74 -3.13 -27.11 14.10
CA SER A 74 -4.02 -27.52 15.19
C SER A 74 -3.91 -29.02 15.45
N LEU A 75 -4.03 -29.84 14.41
CA LEU A 75 -3.93 -31.29 14.48
C LEU A 75 -2.55 -31.76 14.96
N ALA A 76 -1.47 -31.22 14.39
CA ALA A 76 -0.10 -31.57 14.79
C ALA A 76 0.13 -31.29 16.28
N THR A 77 -0.38 -30.17 16.77
CA THR A 77 -0.28 -29.81 18.18
C THR A 77 -1.03 -30.80 19.08
N GLN A 78 -2.24 -31.22 18.70
CA GLN A 78 -3.03 -32.17 19.48
C GLN A 78 -2.44 -33.59 19.45
N LEU A 79 -1.94 -34.05 18.31
CA LEU A 79 -1.29 -35.36 18.20
C LEU A 79 0.01 -35.42 19.02
N LEU A 80 0.85 -34.39 18.92
CA LEU A 80 2.10 -34.33 19.69
C LEU A 80 1.85 -34.22 21.20
N LEU A 81 0.78 -33.54 21.61
CA LEU A 81 0.34 -33.52 23.01
C LEU A 81 -0.18 -34.88 23.48
N ALA A 82 -0.89 -35.63 22.62
CA ALA A 82 -1.36 -36.98 22.93
C ALA A 82 -0.20 -37.98 23.09
N GLU A 83 0.86 -37.83 22.29
CA GLU A 83 2.12 -38.59 22.38
C GLU A 83 3.03 -38.15 23.56
N SER A 84 2.55 -37.28 24.46
CA SER A 84 3.28 -36.77 25.63
C SER A 84 4.58 -36.00 25.33
N VAL A 85 4.70 -35.44 24.12
CA VAL A 85 5.84 -34.58 23.76
C VAL A 85 5.75 -33.27 24.55
N PRO A 86 6.85 -32.79 25.18
CA PRO A 86 6.80 -31.58 25.98
C PRO A 86 6.49 -30.36 25.12
N LEU A 87 5.58 -29.52 25.62
CA LEU A 87 5.06 -28.31 24.97
C LEU A 87 6.14 -27.39 24.38
N PRO A 88 7.29 -27.13 25.04
CA PRO A 88 8.39 -26.36 24.46
C PRO A 88 8.92 -26.95 23.14
N LEU A 89 9.00 -28.28 23.01
CA LEU A 89 9.49 -28.93 21.79
C LEU A 89 8.49 -28.79 20.64
N ILE A 90 7.19 -28.87 20.95
CA ILE A 90 6.13 -28.69 19.95
C ILE A 90 6.18 -27.27 19.38
N LEU A 91 6.24 -26.26 20.25
CA LEU A 91 6.29 -24.87 19.82
C LEU A 91 7.60 -24.52 19.10
N THR A 92 8.73 -25.07 19.53
CA THR A 92 10.00 -24.86 18.80
C THR A 92 9.99 -25.48 17.42
N GLY A 93 9.51 -26.72 17.29
CA GLY A 93 9.36 -27.39 16.01
C GLY A 93 8.44 -26.62 15.07
N LEU A 94 7.25 -26.24 15.54
CA LEU A 94 6.30 -25.46 14.75
C LEU A 94 6.87 -24.09 14.35
N THR A 95 7.47 -23.34 15.28
CA THR A 95 8.06 -22.03 14.97
C THR A 95 9.20 -22.09 13.96
N LEU A 96 10.03 -23.13 13.99
CA LEU A 96 11.13 -23.30 13.04
C LEU A 96 10.61 -23.70 11.66
N VAL A 97 9.76 -24.72 11.59
CA VAL A 97 9.16 -25.18 10.31
C VAL A 97 8.38 -24.05 9.66
N LEU A 98 7.51 -23.40 10.43
CA LEU A 98 6.73 -22.28 9.92
C LEU A 98 7.68 -21.11 9.57
N GLY A 99 8.57 -20.69 10.46
CA GLY A 99 9.46 -19.56 10.25
C GLY A 99 10.38 -19.67 9.02
N VAL A 100 10.89 -20.85 8.69
CA VAL A 100 11.69 -21.06 7.46
C VAL A 100 10.84 -20.91 6.20
N THR A 101 9.60 -21.38 6.23
CA THR A 101 8.67 -21.22 5.09
C THR A 101 8.17 -19.78 4.92
N ALA A 102 8.40 -18.89 5.90
CA ALA A 102 7.98 -17.48 5.85
C ALA A 102 8.70 -16.67 4.79
N GLU A 103 9.96 -16.97 4.52
CA GLU A 103 10.76 -16.18 3.58
C GLU A 103 10.51 -16.52 2.11
N ILE A 104 9.73 -17.58 1.83
CA ILE A 104 9.39 -17.97 0.46
C ILE A 104 8.56 -16.87 -0.23
N SER A 105 7.73 -16.14 0.52
CA SER A 105 6.89 -15.07 -0.03
C SER A 105 6.36 -14.15 1.07
N PRO A 106 6.18 -12.84 0.80
CA PRO A 106 5.58 -11.89 1.75
C PRO A 106 4.18 -12.32 2.24
N LEU A 107 3.49 -13.14 1.45
CA LEU A 107 2.20 -13.71 1.81
C LEU A 107 2.36 -14.84 2.84
N HIS A 108 3.35 -15.73 2.66
CA HIS A 108 3.61 -16.81 3.61
C HIS A 108 4.05 -16.22 4.95
N ALA A 109 4.87 -15.16 4.93
CA ALA A 109 5.26 -14.42 6.13
C ALA A 109 4.09 -13.93 7.01
N ARG A 110 2.89 -13.72 6.45
CA ARG A 110 1.68 -13.35 7.22
C ARG A 110 0.88 -14.56 7.70
N LEU A 111 0.80 -15.62 6.90
CA LEU A 111 0.05 -16.85 7.24
C LEU A 111 0.62 -17.60 8.44
N LEU A 112 1.93 -17.60 8.58
CA LEU A 112 2.66 -18.44 9.52
C LEU A 112 2.57 -17.97 10.99
N PRO A 113 2.69 -16.66 11.30
CA PRO A 113 2.40 -16.22 12.66
C PRO A 113 0.92 -16.43 13.03
N ALA A 114 0.00 -16.39 12.07
CA ALA A 114 -1.41 -16.70 12.30
C ALA A 114 -1.66 -18.20 12.54
N SER A 115 -0.92 -19.10 11.87
CA SER A 115 -1.03 -20.54 12.13
C SER A 115 -0.45 -20.92 13.49
N LEU A 116 0.57 -20.19 13.96
CA LEU A 116 1.09 -20.36 15.31
C LEU A 116 0.09 -19.85 16.37
N ILE A 117 -0.64 -18.76 16.10
CA ILE A 117 -1.79 -18.33 16.94
C ILE A 117 -2.86 -19.44 17.00
N ALA A 118 -3.22 -20.02 15.85
CA ALA A 118 -4.17 -21.14 15.81
C ALA A 118 -3.68 -22.35 16.63
N ALA A 119 -2.38 -22.66 16.57
CA ALA A 119 -1.79 -23.71 17.41
C ALA A 119 -1.91 -23.36 18.90
N ILE A 120 -1.54 -22.15 19.32
CA ILE A 120 -1.66 -21.70 20.73
C ILE A 120 -3.10 -21.71 21.21
N PHE A 121 -4.07 -21.28 20.38
CA PHE A 121 -5.47 -21.39 20.73
C PHE A 121 -5.91 -22.85 20.88
N THR A 122 -5.43 -23.75 20.02
CA THR A 122 -5.74 -25.19 20.11
C THR A 122 -5.29 -25.78 21.45
N LEU A 123 -4.19 -25.30 22.04
CA LEU A 123 -3.80 -25.72 23.40
C LEU A 123 -4.89 -25.42 24.44
N SER A 124 -5.61 -24.32 24.30
CA SER A 124 -6.70 -23.97 25.22
C SER A 124 -7.91 -24.90 25.08
N LEU A 125 -8.04 -25.61 23.96
CA LEU A 125 -9.11 -26.57 23.70
C LEU A 125 -8.67 -28.02 23.97
N ALA A 126 -7.36 -28.26 24.12
CA ALA A 126 -6.80 -29.58 24.37
C ALA A 126 -7.35 -30.15 25.69
N GLY A 127 -7.89 -31.36 25.64
CA GLY A 127 -8.51 -32.05 26.79
C GLY A 127 -10.00 -31.78 27.00
N TYR A 128 -10.58 -30.75 26.35
CA TYR A 128 -12.02 -30.46 26.44
C TYR A 128 -12.83 -31.00 25.26
N MET A 129 -12.16 -31.22 24.12
CA MET A 129 -12.79 -31.61 22.86
C MET A 129 -11.93 -32.68 22.14
N PRO A 130 -12.55 -33.61 21.39
CA PRO A 130 -11.82 -34.57 20.58
C PRO A 130 -10.97 -33.89 19.49
N VAL A 131 -9.92 -34.59 19.02
CA VAL A 131 -8.90 -34.06 18.09
C VAL A 131 -9.49 -33.54 16.77
N TRP A 132 -10.61 -34.09 16.31
CA TRP A 132 -11.23 -33.71 15.05
C TRP A 132 -12.08 -32.43 15.14
N GLU A 133 -12.54 -32.03 16.33
CA GLU A 133 -13.43 -30.86 16.48
C GLU A 133 -12.71 -29.53 16.17
N PRO A 134 -11.55 -29.20 16.79
CA PRO A 134 -10.82 -27.98 16.44
C PRO A 134 -10.36 -27.94 14.99
N LEU A 135 -9.98 -29.09 14.43
CA LEU A 135 -9.66 -29.23 13.01
C LEU A 135 -10.80 -28.75 12.11
N LEU A 136 -12.03 -29.21 12.38
CA LEU A 136 -13.22 -28.79 11.63
C LEU A 136 -13.54 -27.32 11.86
N ILE A 137 -13.42 -26.81 13.09
CA ILE A 137 -13.68 -25.40 13.40
C ILE A 137 -12.74 -24.49 12.59
N TYR A 138 -11.44 -24.79 12.53
CA TYR A 138 -10.49 -24.01 11.73
C TYR A 138 -10.77 -24.11 10.24
N ALA A 139 -11.08 -25.31 9.72
CA ALA A 139 -11.37 -25.51 8.31
C ALA A 139 -12.66 -24.76 7.88
N LEU A 140 -13.76 -24.97 8.61
CA LEU A 140 -15.05 -24.36 8.33
C LEU A 140 -15.05 -22.86 8.62
N GLY A 141 -14.38 -22.41 9.68
CA GLY A 141 -14.23 -20.99 10.00
C GLY A 141 -13.45 -20.23 8.93
N THR A 142 -12.39 -20.83 8.38
CA THR A 142 -11.63 -20.24 7.28
C THR A 142 -12.45 -20.23 5.99
N LEU A 143 -13.25 -21.28 5.75
CA LEU A 143 -14.17 -21.34 4.62
C LEU A 143 -15.24 -20.25 4.72
N TRP A 144 -15.91 -20.11 5.87
CA TRP A 144 -16.89 -19.05 6.14
C TRP A 144 -16.29 -17.67 5.90
N TYR A 145 -15.11 -17.40 6.47
CA TYR A 145 -14.39 -16.15 6.25
C TYR A 145 -14.17 -15.86 4.76
N GLY A 146 -13.77 -16.89 4.01
CA GLY A 146 -13.56 -16.82 2.58
C GLY A 146 -14.81 -16.52 1.78
N VAL A 147 -15.88 -17.26 2.04
CA VAL A 147 -17.17 -17.11 1.36
C VAL A 147 -17.79 -15.76 1.68
N PHE A 148 -17.76 -15.33 2.95
CA PHE A 148 -18.26 -14.03 3.34
C PHE A 148 -17.47 -12.90 2.65
N ASN A 149 -16.13 -12.96 2.66
CA ASN A 149 -15.33 -11.95 1.99
C ASN A 149 -15.54 -11.96 0.48
N TRP A 150 -15.68 -13.13 -0.14
CA TRP A 150 -16.06 -13.21 -1.55
C TRP A 150 -17.40 -12.51 -1.76
N PHE A 151 -18.45 -12.91 -1.04
CA PHE A 151 -19.77 -12.33 -1.17
C PHE A 151 -19.73 -10.80 -0.97
N TRP A 152 -19.00 -10.32 0.03
CA TRP A 152 -18.78 -8.89 0.27
C TRP A 152 -18.09 -8.20 -0.91
N PHE A 153 -16.99 -8.77 -1.43
CA PHE A 153 -16.29 -8.21 -2.59
C PHE A 153 -17.07 -8.29 -3.89
N TRP A 154 -17.93 -9.29 -4.03
CA TRP A 154 -18.83 -9.41 -5.17
C TRP A 154 -19.89 -8.31 -5.11
N LEU A 155 -20.48 -8.09 -3.94
CA LEU A 155 -21.46 -7.02 -3.70
C LEU A 155 -20.85 -5.62 -3.83
N TRP A 156 -19.56 -5.45 -3.53
CA TRP A 156 -18.83 -4.16 -3.54
C TRP A 156 -17.68 -4.11 -4.55
N ARG A 157 -17.85 -4.82 -5.68
CA ARG A 157 -16.81 -5.05 -6.69
C ARG A 157 -16.16 -3.74 -7.15
N GLU A 158 -14.82 -3.69 -7.14
CA GLU A 158 -13.93 -2.55 -7.50
C GLU A 158 -13.88 -1.36 -6.51
N GLN A 159 -14.61 -1.39 -5.39
CA GLN A 159 -14.64 -0.28 -4.42
C GLN A 159 -13.28 0.02 -3.75
N PRO A 160 -12.48 -0.97 -3.29
CA PRO A 160 -11.24 -0.68 -2.59
C PRO A 160 -10.24 0.11 -3.44
N LEU A 161 -10.20 -0.17 -4.75
CA LEU A 161 -9.32 0.53 -5.68
C LEU A 161 -9.81 1.96 -5.95
N ARG A 162 -11.11 2.13 -6.19
CA ARG A 162 -11.73 3.47 -6.34
C ARG A 162 -11.48 4.35 -5.12
N GLU A 163 -11.57 3.74 -3.95
CA GLU A 163 -11.41 4.40 -2.68
C GLU A 163 -9.98 4.89 -2.44
N SER A 164 -8.99 4.01 -2.54
CA SER A 164 -7.58 4.40 -2.44
C SER A 164 -7.21 5.43 -3.52
N LEU A 165 -7.78 5.31 -4.73
CA LEU A 165 -7.59 6.30 -5.78
C LEU A 165 -8.25 7.64 -5.45
N SER A 166 -9.47 7.66 -4.91
CA SER A 166 -10.14 8.90 -4.48
C SER A 166 -9.37 9.62 -3.38
N LEU A 167 -8.80 8.87 -2.42
CA LEU A 167 -7.95 9.42 -1.37
C LEU A 167 -6.66 10.00 -1.95
N LEU A 168 -6.06 9.34 -2.95
CA LEU A 168 -4.90 9.88 -3.66
C LEU A 168 -5.22 11.23 -4.32
N TYR A 169 -6.34 11.34 -5.04
CA TYR A 169 -6.75 12.62 -5.66
C TYR A 169 -7.00 13.72 -4.63
N ARG A 170 -7.61 13.41 -3.47
CA ARG A 170 -7.80 14.38 -2.38
C ARG A 170 -6.49 14.81 -1.75
N GLU A 171 -5.58 13.88 -1.48
CA GLU A 171 -4.28 14.20 -0.91
C GLU A 171 -3.45 15.04 -1.89
N LEU A 172 -3.52 14.77 -3.20
CA LEU A 172 -2.89 15.61 -4.22
C LEU A 172 -3.49 17.01 -4.25
N ALA A 173 -4.80 17.16 -4.05
CA ALA A 173 -5.47 18.46 -3.95
C ALA A 173 -4.98 19.24 -2.73
N ASP A 174 -4.97 18.59 -1.56
CA ASP A 174 -4.57 19.19 -0.29
C ASP A 174 -3.07 19.51 -0.26
N TYR A 175 -2.24 18.69 -0.90
CA TYR A 175 -0.82 18.96 -1.10
C TYR A 175 -0.58 20.13 -2.06
N CYS A 176 -1.29 20.18 -3.19
CA CYS A 176 -1.21 21.29 -4.14
C CYS A 176 -1.59 22.62 -3.48
N GLU A 177 -2.73 22.66 -2.79
CA GLU A 177 -3.19 23.86 -2.11
C GLU A 177 -2.23 24.31 -1.00
N ALA A 178 -1.75 23.38 -0.16
CA ALA A 178 -0.79 23.71 0.89
C ALA A 178 0.54 24.22 0.33
N LYS A 179 1.06 23.59 -0.73
CA LYS A 179 2.32 24.00 -1.37
C LYS A 179 2.26 25.43 -1.88
N TYR A 180 1.21 25.79 -2.60
CA TYR A 180 1.09 27.12 -3.17
C TYR A 180 0.57 28.16 -2.16
N SER A 181 -0.13 27.76 -1.11
CA SER A 181 -0.47 28.63 0.02
C SER A 181 0.77 29.01 0.84
N LEU A 182 1.77 28.14 0.95
CA LEU A 182 3.01 28.45 1.67
C LEU A 182 3.85 29.53 0.99
N LEU A 183 3.75 29.66 -0.33
CA LEU A 183 4.34 30.79 -1.07
C LEU A 183 3.71 32.14 -0.70
N THR A 184 2.52 32.13 -0.10
CA THR A 184 1.73 33.35 0.21
C THR A 184 1.82 33.80 1.67
N GLN A 185 2.25 32.93 2.59
CA GLN A 185 2.08 33.17 4.03
C GLN A 185 3.35 33.63 4.75
N HIS A 186 4.48 33.81 4.06
CA HIS A 186 5.75 34.27 4.66
C HIS A 186 6.18 33.50 5.91
N ILE A 187 5.78 32.22 5.98
CA ILE A 187 6.14 31.32 7.08
C ILE A 187 7.56 30.84 6.84
N ASP A 188 8.38 30.81 7.90
CA ASP A 188 9.73 30.26 7.86
C ASP A 188 9.76 28.90 7.13
N PRO A 189 10.60 28.75 6.08
CA PRO A 189 10.61 27.54 5.27
C PRO A 189 10.91 26.29 6.10
N GLU A 190 11.70 26.41 7.18
CA GLU A 190 12.04 25.32 8.09
C GLU A 190 10.85 24.75 8.87
N LYS A 191 9.83 25.56 9.16
CA LYS A 191 8.60 25.11 9.85
C LYS A 191 7.53 24.63 8.87
N ALA A 192 7.54 25.14 7.65
CA ALA A 192 6.59 24.83 6.58
C ALA A 192 6.91 23.55 5.80
N LEU A 193 8.18 23.17 5.70
CA LEU A 193 8.62 21.99 4.94
C LEU A 193 8.18 20.64 5.54
N PRO A 194 8.30 20.40 6.86
CA PRO A 194 7.91 19.14 7.47
C PRO A 194 6.46 18.70 7.17
N PRO A 195 5.42 19.55 7.31
CA PRO A 195 4.06 19.15 7.01
C PRO A 195 3.84 18.86 5.50
N LEU A 196 4.53 19.56 4.60
CA LEU A 196 4.48 19.27 3.16
C LEU A 196 5.08 17.90 2.83
N LEU A 197 6.23 17.57 3.42
CA LEU A 197 6.89 16.28 3.22
C LEU A 197 6.03 15.12 3.73
N ILE A 198 5.35 15.30 4.86
CA ILE A 198 4.40 14.30 5.38
C ILE A 198 3.26 14.04 4.38
N ARG A 199 2.67 15.09 3.80
CA ARG A 199 1.62 14.96 2.78
C ARG A 199 2.13 14.32 1.49
N GLN A 200 3.33 14.70 1.05
CA GLN A 200 3.98 14.08 -0.11
C GLN A 200 4.25 12.58 0.12
N GLN A 201 4.79 12.21 1.28
CA GLN A 201 5.01 10.82 1.66
C GLN A 201 3.68 10.04 1.67
N LYS A 202 2.62 10.63 2.23
CA LYS A 202 1.29 10.03 2.24
C LYS A 202 0.75 9.80 0.83
N ALA A 203 0.96 10.74 -0.11
CA ALA A 203 0.58 10.55 -1.51
C ALA A 203 1.36 9.39 -2.16
N VAL A 204 2.67 9.28 -1.90
CA VAL A 204 3.51 8.16 -2.39
C VAL A 204 3.09 6.81 -1.80
N ASP A 205 2.74 6.78 -0.51
CA ASP A 205 2.23 5.59 0.15
C ASP A 205 0.88 5.15 -0.47
N LEU A 206 -0.02 6.10 -0.77
CA LEU A 206 -1.29 5.84 -1.47
C LEU A 206 -1.07 5.35 -2.91
N ILE A 207 -0.08 5.88 -3.63
CA ILE A 207 0.31 5.37 -4.96
C ILE A 207 0.75 3.91 -4.85
N THR A 208 1.60 3.60 -3.87
CA THR A 208 2.08 2.23 -3.62
C THR A 208 0.92 1.29 -3.28
N GLN A 209 -0.02 1.74 -2.45
CA GLN A 209 -1.22 0.98 -2.10
C GLN A 209 -2.11 0.71 -3.33
N CYS A 210 -2.40 1.73 -4.14
CA CYS A 210 -3.18 1.59 -5.37
C CYS A 210 -2.50 0.62 -6.35
N TYR A 211 -1.18 0.73 -6.51
CA TYR A 211 -0.38 -0.17 -7.34
C TYR A 211 -0.53 -1.63 -6.92
N GLN A 212 -0.37 -1.91 -5.61
CA GLN A 212 -0.56 -3.25 -5.05
C GLN A 212 -1.98 -3.78 -5.30
N GLN A 213 -3.01 -2.94 -5.10
CA GLN A 213 -4.41 -3.30 -5.32
C GLN A 213 -4.72 -3.59 -6.80
N MET A 214 -4.20 -2.79 -7.74
CA MET A 214 -4.40 -3.04 -9.17
C MET A 214 -3.75 -4.35 -9.63
N HIS A 215 -2.56 -4.67 -9.12
CA HIS A 215 -1.89 -5.93 -9.41
C HIS A 215 -2.69 -7.14 -8.90
N MET A 216 -3.38 -6.97 -7.77
CA MET A 216 -4.25 -7.99 -7.19
C MET A 216 -5.56 -8.22 -7.99
N LEU A 217 -6.08 -7.18 -8.63
CA LEU A 217 -7.39 -7.13 -9.29
C LEU A 217 -7.37 -7.37 -10.81
N SER A 218 -6.36 -8.06 -11.39
CA SER A 218 -6.18 -8.25 -12.85
C SER A 218 -7.41 -8.83 -13.62
N ALA A 219 -8.40 -7.97 -13.85
CA ALA A 219 -9.57 -8.18 -14.69
C ALA A 219 -9.31 -7.42 -15.99
N HIS A 220 -8.46 -8.02 -16.83
CA HIS A 220 -7.97 -7.42 -18.07
C HIS A 220 -9.11 -7.07 -19.06
N ASN A 221 -10.29 -7.66 -18.87
CA ASN A 221 -11.43 -7.54 -19.79
C ASN A 221 -12.52 -6.54 -19.35
N ASN A 222 -12.41 -5.90 -18.17
CA ASN A 222 -13.44 -4.95 -17.72
C ASN A 222 -13.13 -3.51 -18.15
N ASN A 223 -14.10 -2.83 -18.76
CA ASN A 223 -13.98 -1.42 -19.14
C ASN A 223 -13.82 -0.48 -17.93
N ASP A 224 -14.46 -0.80 -16.80
CA ASP A 224 -14.34 -0.03 -15.56
C ASP A 224 -12.93 -0.10 -14.97
N TYR A 225 -12.32 -1.28 -14.96
CA TYR A 225 -10.92 -1.45 -14.56
C TYR A 225 -9.97 -0.65 -15.46
N LYS A 226 -10.18 -0.67 -16.79
CA LYS A 226 -9.40 0.16 -17.73
C LYS A 226 -9.57 1.66 -17.46
N ARG A 227 -10.75 2.09 -16.99
CA ARG A 227 -11.00 3.48 -16.58
C ARG A 227 -10.25 3.83 -15.29
N LEU A 228 -10.27 2.96 -14.29
CA LEU A 228 -9.54 3.15 -13.03
C LEU A 228 -8.02 3.16 -13.24
N LEU A 229 -7.51 2.28 -14.10
CA LEU A 229 -6.10 2.25 -14.47
C LEU A 229 -5.66 3.56 -15.13
N ARG A 230 -6.47 4.11 -16.05
CA ARG A 230 -6.22 5.43 -16.64
C ARG A 230 -6.21 6.54 -15.59
N ALA A 231 -7.21 6.57 -14.72
CA ALA A 231 -7.28 7.55 -13.63
C ALA A 231 -6.10 7.43 -12.65
N PHE A 232 -5.56 6.23 -12.43
CA PHE A 232 -4.33 6.03 -11.65
C PHE A 232 -3.08 6.55 -12.38
N GLN A 233 -2.94 6.27 -13.68
CA GLN A 233 -1.84 6.81 -14.48
C GLN A 233 -1.87 8.34 -14.51
N GLU A 234 -3.06 8.93 -14.67
CA GLU A 234 -3.28 10.38 -14.55
C GLU A 234 -2.85 10.91 -13.18
N ALA A 235 -3.18 10.22 -12.08
CA ALA A 235 -2.78 10.62 -10.74
C ALA A 235 -1.26 10.62 -10.55
N MET A 236 -0.54 9.64 -11.13
CA MET A 236 0.92 9.62 -11.09
C MET A 236 1.53 10.77 -11.90
N ASP A 237 1.00 11.06 -13.09
CA ASP A 237 1.47 12.19 -13.91
C ASP A 237 1.18 13.53 -13.21
N LEU A 238 0.02 13.66 -12.55
CA LEU A 238 -0.31 14.81 -11.71
C LEU A 238 0.63 14.94 -10.51
N GLN A 239 0.93 13.84 -9.81
CA GLN A 239 1.88 13.83 -8.71
C GLN A 239 3.27 14.30 -9.15
N GLU A 240 3.75 13.82 -10.30
CA GLU A 240 5.02 14.25 -10.88
C GLU A 240 5.03 15.76 -11.09
N HIS A 241 4.04 16.32 -11.78
CA HIS A 241 3.97 17.77 -12.06
C HIS A 241 3.73 18.64 -10.82
N ILE A 242 2.91 18.20 -9.85
CA ILE A 242 2.62 18.94 -8.62
C ILE A 242 3.83 18.89 -7.66
N SER A 243 4.58 17.80 -7.64
CA SER A 243 5.73 17.63 -6.73
C SER A 243 6.97 18.43 -7.14
N VAL A 244 7.09 18.86 -8.41
CA VAL A 244 8.25 19.64 -8.87
C VAL A 244 8.30 20.99 -8.15
N SER A 245 9.38 21.26 -7.44
CA SER A 245 9.61 22.51 -6.72
C SER A 245 10.82 23.24 -7.30
N LEU A 246 10.76 24.57 -7.30
CA LEU A 246 11.90 25.43 -7.65
C LEU A 246 12.98 25.33 -6.57
N HIS A 247 14.24 25.39 -6.97
CA HIS A 247 15.37 25.42 -6.05
C HIS A 247 15.35 26.73 -5.26
N GLN A 248 15.62 26.67 -3.94
CA GLN A 248 15.65 27.81 -3.00
C GLN A 248 14.29 28.52 -2.76
N PRO A 249 13.52 28.08 -1.73
CA PRO A 249 12.17 28.61 -1.48
C PRO A 249 12.13 30.11 -1.17
N GLU A 250 13.18 30.66 -0.54
CA GLU A 250 13.26 32.08 -0.18
C GLU A 250 13.40 33.01 -1.40
N GLU A 251 14.19 32.61 -2.40
CA GLU A 251 14.35 33.39 -3.63
C GLU A 251 13.08 33.37 -4.46
N VAL A 252 12.42 32.21 -4.52
CA VAL A 252 11.13 32.04 -5.20
C VAL A 252 10.09 32.97 -4.59
N GLN A 253 10.05 33.08 -3.26
CA GLN A 253 9.09 33.96 -2.59
C GLN A 253 9.33 35.44 -2.93
N LYS A 254 10.59 35.90 -2.88
CA LYS A 254 10.96 37.27 -3.29
C LYS A 254 10.63 37.56 -4.76
N LEU A 255 10.83 36.59 -5.64
CA LEU A 255 10.50 36.70 -7.06
C LEU A 255 8.98 36.72 -7.31
N VAL A 256 8.20 36.00 -6.53
CA VAL A 256 6.73 36.01 -6.58
C VAL A 256 6.18 37.35 -6.10
N GLU A 257 6.72 37.89 -5.00
CA GLU A 257 6.36 39.22 -4.50
C GLU A 257 6.61 40.32 -5.54
N ARG A 258 7.80 40.32 -6.15
CA ARG A 258 8.19 41.31 -7.18
C ARG A 258 7.32 41.30 -8.43
N SER A 259 6.70 40.17 -8.73
CA SER A 259 5.84 39.99 -9.91
C SER A 259 4.35 40.07 -9.60
N HIS A 260 3.98 40.28 -8.33
CA HIS A 260 2.58 40.18 -7.85
C HIS A 260 1.86 38.91 -8.34
N ALA A 261 2.61 37.84 -8.62
CA ALA A 261 2.09 36.61 -9.22
C ALA A 261 1.37 35.73 -8.22
N GLU A 262 1.50 36.05 -6.93
CA GLU A 262 1.06 35.28 -5.79
C GLU A 262 -0.42 34.90 -5.84
N GLU A 263 -1.30 35.90 -6.04
CA GLU A 263 -2.74 35.67 -6.07
C GLU A 263 -3.17 34.83 -7.27
N VAL A 264 -2.52 35.03 -8.42
CA VAL A 264 -2.84 34.30 -9.65
C VAL A 264 -2.36 32.84 -9.55
N ILE A 265 -1.19 32.61 -8.95
CA ILE A 265 -0.69 31.26 -8.65
C ILE A 265 -1.62 30.57 -7.66
N ARG A 266 -2.06 31.25 -6.59
CA ARG A 266 -3.01 30.72 -5.60
C ARG A 266 -4.36 30.40 -6.23
N TRP A 267 -4.88 31.27 -7.09
CA TRP A 267 -6.15 31.04 -7.80
C TRP A 267 -6.08 29.82 -8.74
N ASN A 268 -4.94 29.64 -9.42
CA ASN A 268 -4.68 28.43 -10.21
C ASN A 268 -4.62 27.18 -9.32
N ALA A 269 -3.86 27.22 -8.22
CA ALA A 269 -3.76 26.10 -7.29
C ALA A 269 -5.12 25.70 -6.70
N GLN A 270 -5.94 26.66 -6.27
CA GLN A 270 -7.28 26.41 -5.75
C GLN A 270 -8.22 25.81 -6.80
N THR A 271 -8.15 26.30 -8.05
CA THR A 271 -8.95 25.76 -9.15
C THR A 271 -8.54 24.31 -9.48
N VAL A 272 -7.24 24.00 -9.49
CA VAL A 272 -6.73 22.63 -9.63
C VAL A 272 -7.20 21.75 -8.47
N ALA A 273 -7.02 22.20 -7.22
CA ALA A 273 -7.41 21.46 -6.03
C ALA A 273 -8.92 21.17 -5.99
N ALA A 274 -9.75 22.17 -6.31
CA ALA A 274 -11.20 22.00 -6.43
C ALA A 274 -11.55 20.95 -7.49
N ARG A 275 -10.89 20.97 -8.65
CA ARG A 275 -11.11 19.98 -9.70
C ARG A 275 -10.68 18.58 -9.29
N LEU A 276 -9.53 18.43 -8.62
CA LEU A 276 -9.06 17.15 -8.09
C LEU A 276 -10.03 16.57 -7.06
N ARG A 277 -10.63 17.42 -6.20
CA ARG A 277 -11.68 17.00 -5.24
C ARG A 277 -12.95 16.52 -5.94
N VAL A 278 -13.39 17.20 -7.00
CA VAL A 278 -14.53 16.75 -7.83
C VAL A 278 -14.22 15.41 -8.49
N LEU A 279 -13.01 15.23 -9.05
CA LEU A 279 -12.60 13.96 -9.64
C LEU A 279 -12.53 12.83 -8.60
N ALA A 280 -12.05 13.11 -7.39
CA ALA A 280 -12.06 12.14 -6.29
C ALA A 280 -13.48 11.66 -5.98
N ASP A 281 -14.45 12.58 -5.91
CA ASP A 281 -15.85 12.25 -5.68
C ASP A 281 -16.45 11.49 -6.88
N ASP A 282 -16.16 11.89 -8.12
CA ASP A 282 -16.62 11.21 -9.33
C ASP A 282 -16.09 9.77 -9.43
N ILE A 283 -14.84 9.54 -9.05
CA ILE A 283 -14.22 8.21 -8.98
C ILE A 283 -14.91 7.37 -7.90
N LEU A 284 -15.17 7.94 -6.72
CA LEU A 284 -15.77 7.22 -5.59
C LEU A 284 -17.24 6.82 -5.84
N TYR A 285 -18.01 7.69 -6.49
CA TYR A 285 -19.46 7.50 -6.74
C TYR A 285 -19.81 7.05 -8.16
N HIS A 286 -18.82 6.62 -8.95
CA HIS A 286 -18.99 6.15 -10.34
C HIS A 286 -19.64 7.17 -11.27
N ARG A 287 -19.47 8.46 -11.02
CA ARG A 287 -20.03 9.50 -11.90
C ARG A 287 -19.15 9.66 -13.13
N LEU A 288 -19.76 9.99 -14.26
CA LEU A 288 -19.01 10.35 -15.45
C LEU A 288 -18.37 11.73 -15.23
N PRO A 289 -17.10 11.91 -15.64
CA PRO A 289 -16.42 13.15 -15.35
C PRO A 289 -17.02 14.27 -16.18
N THR A 290 -17.26 15.41 -15.54
CA THR A 290 -17.77 16.61 -16.22
C THR A 290 -16.68 17.30 -17.04
N ARG A 291 -17.06 18.11 -18.05
CA ARG A 291 -16.09 18.92 -18.80
C ARG A 291 -15.44 19.95 -17.87
N PHE A 292 -14.14 20.16 -18.01
CA PHE A 292 -13.36 21.14 -17.23
C PHE A 292 -12.56 22.04 -18.16
N SER A 293 -12.61 23.35 -17.89
CA SER A 293 -11.81 24.37 -18.55
C SER A 293 -11.17 25.26 -17.50
N MET A 294 -9.92 25.64 -17.76
CA MET A 294 -9.10 26.50 -16.92
C MET A 294 -8.38 27.55 -17.78
N GLU A 295 -8.93 27.87 -18.96
CA GLU A 295 -8.28 28.73 -19.95
C GLU A 295 -8.10 30.16 -19.44
N LYS A 296 -9.04 30.66 -18.62
CA LYS A 296 -8.94 32.00 -18.01
C LYS A 296 -7.79 32.08 -17.00
N GLN A 297 -7.66 31.06 -16.14
CA GLN A 297 -6.63 31.00 -15.11
C GLN A 297 -5.23 30.83 -15.72
N ILE A 298 -5.11 29.99 -16.74
CA ILE A 298 -3.85 29.82 -17.49
C ILE A 298 -3.49 31.08 -18.24
N GLY A 299 -4.45 31.72 -18.92
CA GLY A 299 -4.22 32.97 -19.65
C GLY A 299 -3.78 34.12 -18.73
N ALA A 300 -4.26 34.16 -17.48
CA ALA A 300 -3.76 35.13 -16.50
C ALA A 300 -2.29 34.86 -16.13
N LEU A 301 -1.91 33.58 -15.99
CA LEU A 301 -0.56 33.19 -15.63
C LEU A 301 0.42 33.33 -16.81
N GLU A 302 -0.06 33.15 -18.04
CA GLU A 302 0.65 33.45 -19.29
C GLU A 302 0.98 34.94 -19.42
N LYS A 303 0.01 35.82 -19.12
CA LYS A 303 0.24 37.27 -19.13
C LYS A 303 1.34 37.68 -18.17
N ILE A 304 1.34 37.12 -16.96
CA ILE A 304 2.39 37.38 -15.97
C ILE A 304 3.75 36.86 -16.45
N ALA A 305 3.79 35.66 -17.02
CA ALA A 305 5.03 35.10 -17.56
C ALA A 305 5.61 35.94 -18.71
N ASN A 306 4.74 36.53 -19.53
CA ASN A 306 5.13 37.42 -20.64
C ASN A 306 5.52 38.83 -20.17
N GLN A 307 4.90 39.34 -19.10
CA GLN A 307 5.22 40.65 -18.51
C GLN A 307 6.56 40.65 -17.76
N HIS A 308 6.94 39.50 -17.18
CA HIS A 308 8.19 39.34 -16.45
C HIS A 308 9.06 38.21 -17.03
N PRO A 309 9.63 38.37 -18.23
CA PRO A 309 10.41 37.31 -18.89
C PRO A 309 11.70 36.96 -18.14
N GLU A 310 12.24 37.89 -17.35
CA GLU A 310 13.42 37.70 -16.49
C GLU A 310 13.12 36.90 -15.21
N ASN A 311 11.83 36.67 -14.88
CA ASN A 311 11.44 35.91 -13.70
C ASN A 311 11.12 34.44 -14.07
N PRO A 312 11.97 33.48 -13.67
CA PRO A 312 11.77 32.07 -14.00
C PRO A 312 10.52 31.46 -13.32
N VAL A 313 10.03 32.04 -12.22
CA VAL A 313 8.91 31.48 -11.45
C VAL A 313 7.60 31.55 -12.23
N GLY A 314 7.34 32.65 -12.95
CA GLY A 314 6.14 32.82 -13.77
C GLY A 314 6.09 31.80 -14.91
N GLN A 315 7.19 31.65 -15.66
CA GLN A 315 7.31 30.67 -16.73
C GLN A 315 7.21 29.23 -16.22
N PHE A 316 7.85 28.94 -15.09
CA PHE A 316 7.77 27.64 -14.43
C PHE A 316 6.32 27.31 -14.06
N CYS A 317 5.63 28.21 -13.35
CA CYS A 317 4.25 28.01 -12.95
C CYS A 317 3.33 27.86 -14.17
N TYR A 318 3.53 28.65 -15.23
CA TYR A 318 2.75 28.57 -16.47
C TYR A 318 2.90 27.19 -17.13
N TRP A 319 4.13 26.71 -17.24
CA TRP A 319 4.41 25.40 -17.83
C TRP A 319 3.81 24.25 -17.00
N HIS A 320 3.95 24.28 -15.67
CA HIS A 320 3.39 23.23 -14.81
C HIS A 320 1.85 23.24 -14.78
N PHE A 321 1.22 24.41 -14.61
CA PHE A 321 -0.24 24.49 -14.57
C PHE A 321 -0.89 24.19 -15.93
N SER A 322 -0.26 24.56 -17.05
CA SER A 322 -0.77 24.20 -18.38
C SER A 322 -0.74 22.68 -18.62
N ARG A 323 0.31 21.98 -18.15
CA ARG A 323 0.39 20.50 -18.20
C ARG A 323 -0.67 19.85 -17.31
N ILE A 324 -0.82 20.33 -16.08
CA ILE A 324 -1.85 19.85 -15.15
C ILE A 324 -3.25 20.04 -15.74
N ALA A 325 -3.56 21.23 -16.27
CA ALA A 325 -4.86 21.49 -16.89
C ALA A 325 -5.11 20.64 -18.14
N ARG A 326 -4.06 20.36 -18.93
CA ARG A 326 -4.16 19.44 -20.05
C ARG A 326 -4.57 18.05 -19.58
N VAL A 327 -3.93 17.50 -18.54
CA VAL A 327 -4.32 16.21 -17.93
C VAL A 327 -5.77 16.25 -17.47
N LEU A 328 -6.13 17.27 -16.67
CA LEU A 328 -7.47 17.40 -16.08
C LEU A 328 -8.58 17.60 -17.13
N ARG A 329 -8.26 18.20 -18.28
CA ARG A 329 -9.17 18.40 -19.42
C ARG A 329 -9.30 17.14 -20.28
N THR A 330 -8.18 16.49 -20.62
CA THR A 330 -8.20 15.37 -21.56
C THR A 330 -8.52 14.03 -20.90
N GLN A 331 -8.24 13.87 -19.59
CA GLN A 331 -8.41 12.62 -18.85
C GLN A 331 -7.81 11.43 -19.60
N ARG A 332 -6.57 11.66 -20.03
CA ARG A 332 -5.73 10.68 -20.71
C ARG A 332 -4.36 10.76 -20.05
N PRO A 333 -3.73 9.60 -19.77
CA PRO A 333 -2.38 9.57 -19.25
C PRO A 333 -1.43 10.22 -20.26
N LEU A 334 -0.47 11.02 -19.79
CA LEU A 334 0.55 11.62 -20.65
C LEU A 334 1.57 10.59 -21.10
N TYR A 335 1.85 9.58 -20.26
CA TYR A 335 2.84 8.56 -20.51
C TYR A 335 2.24 7.15 -20.46
N ALA A 336 2.57 6.32 -21.45
CA ALA A 336 2.26 4.89 -21.42
C ALA A 336 3.24 4.19 -20.47
N ARG A 337 2.82 3.92 -19.22
CA ARG A 337 3.63 3.20 -18.23
C ARG A 337 3.26 1.71 -18.24
N ASP A 338 4.25 0.85 -18.45
CA ASP A 338 4.07 -0.60 -18.40
C ASP A 338 4.18 -1.11 -16.95
N LEU A 339 3.10 -0.93 -16.20
CA LEU A 339 3.03 -1.13 -14.74
C LEU A 339 3.04 -2.62 -14.31
N MET A 340 3.19 -3.58 -15.23
CA MET A 340 3.02 -5.03 -14.96
C MET A 340 4.24 -5.89 -15.36
N ALA A 341 5.40 -5.27 -15.62
CA ALA A 341 6.62 -5.98 -16.04
C ALA A 341 7.28 -6.82 -14.93
N ASP A 342 6.95 -6.59 -13.65
CA ASP A 342 7.54 -7.29 -12.49
C ASP A 342 7.05 -8.75 -12.30
N LYS A 343 6.25 -9.28 -13.23
CA LYS A 343 5.70 -10.63 -13.17
C LYS A 343 6.77 -11.74 -13.22
N GLN A 344 8.02 -11.40 -13.54
CA GLN A 344 9.03 -12.35 -14.02
C GLN A 344 9.95 -13.01 -12.98
N ARG A 345 10.11 -12.49 -11.75
CA ARG A 345 11.08 -13.08 -10.79
C ARG A 345 10.41 -13.88 -9.68
N ARG A 346 9.96 -15.10 -10.01
CA ARG A 346 9.76 -16.16 -9.01
C ARG A 346 10.95 -17.11 -9.05
N LEU A 347 11.74 -17.15 -7.98
CA LEU A 347 12.76 -18.20 -7.83
C LEU A 347 12.07 -19.56 -7.61
N PRO A 348 12.60 -20.65 -8.17
CA PRO A 348 12.07 -21.99 -7.97
C PRO A 348 12.14 -22.41 -6.49
N LEU A 349 11.08 -23.06 -6.01
CA LEU A 349 10.83 -23.37 -4.59
C LEU A 349 11.92 -24.21 -3.93
N LEU A 350 12.50 -25.17 -4.66
CA LEU A 350 13.47 -26.14 -4.14
C LEU A 350 14.87 -25.54 -3.89
N PRO A 351 15.51 -24.83 -4.84
CA PRO A 351 16.80 -24.18 -4.57
C PRO A 351 16.67 -23.02 -3.57
N ALA A 352 15.51 -22.37 -3.50
CA ALA A 352 15.24 -21.35 -2.49
C ALA A 352 15.22 -21.95 -1.07
N LEU A 353 14.53 -23.08 -0.86
CA LEU A 353 14.46 -23.76 0.43
C LEU A 353 15.84 -24.20 0.95
N LYS A 354 16.71 -24.69 0.07
CA LYS A 354 18.10 -25.07 0.41
C LYS A 354 18.94 -23.86 0.87
N ASN A 355 18.71 -22.69 0.28
CA ASN A 355 19.38 -21.44 0.67
C ASN A 355 18.82 -20.88 1.99
N TYR A 356 17.52 -21.06 2.27
CA TYR A 356 16.89 -20.63 3.52
C TYR A 356 17.27 -21.50 4.72
N LEU A 357 17.59 -22.78 4.53
CA LEU A 357 18.04 -23.68 5.59
C LEU A 357 19.49 -23.41 6.09
N SER A 358 20.20 -22.44 5.50
CA SER A 358 21.54 -22.08 5.97
C SER A 358 21.48 -21.23 7.24
N LEU A 359 22.37 -21.49 8.22
CA LEU A 359 22.54 -20.68 9.45
C LEU A 359 22.94 -19.21 9.19
N LYS A 360 23.31 -18.88 7.94
CA LYS A 360 23.57 -17.51 7.49
C LYS A 360 22.29 -16.78 7.05
N SER A 361 21.16 -17.48 6.86
CA SER A 361 19.92 -16.88 6.39
C SER A 361 19.26 -16.00 7.47
N PRO A 362 18.68 -14.85 7.09
CA PRO A 362 17.87 -14.06 8.01
C PRO A 362 16.63 -14.84 8.50
N ALA A 363 16.05 -15.72 7.67
CA ALA A 363 14.90 -16.57 7.99
C ALA A 363 15.13 -17.36 9.26
N LEU A 364 16.17 -18.19 9.21
CA LEU A 364 16.42 -19.19 10.24
C LEU A 364 16.83 -18.51 11.54
N ARG A 365 17.55 -17.39 11.46
CA ARG A 365 17.90 -16.57 12.63
C ARG A 365 16.67 -15.96 13.28
N ASN A 366 15.74 -15.44 12.49
CA ASN A 366 14.54 -14.83 13.02
C ASN A 366 13.57 -15.88 13.58
N ALA A 367 13.37 -16.99 12.85
CA ALA A 367 12.62 -18.14 13.31
C ALA A 367 13.21 -18.71 14.61
N GLY A 368 14.54 -18.85 14.69
CA GLY A 368 15.24 -19.32 15.88
C GLY A 368 15.05 -18.40 17.09
N ARG A 369 15.08 -17.07 16.91
CA ARG A 369 14.77 -16.12 18.00
C ARG A 369 13.35 -16.29 18.54
N ILE A 370 12.36 -16.41 17.65
CA ILE A 370 10.97 -16.62 18.05
C ILE A 370 10.81 -17.99 18.74
N SER A 371 11.48 -19.02 18.21
CA SER A 371 11.52 -20.36 18.79
C SER A 371 12.02 -20.36 20.22
N VAL A 372 13.17 -19.71 20.49
CA VAL A 372 13.73 -19.55 21.84
C VAL A 372 12.77 -18.79 22.77
N MET A 373 12.15 -17.70 22.29
CA MET A 373 11.16 -16.96 23.09
C MET A 373 9.95 -17.81 23.44
N MET A 374 9.44 -18.61 22.51
CA MET A 374 8.32 -19.53 22.74
C MET A 374 8.69 -20.65 23.71
N SER A 375 9.91 -21.21 23.64
CA SER A 375 10.40 -22.19 24.61
C SER A 375 10.43 -21.64 26.02
N ILE A 376 11.04 -20.46 26.19
CA ILE A 376 11.18 -19.84 27.52
C ILE A 376 9.80 -19.52 28.09
N ALA A 377 8.91 -18.96 27.28
CA ALA A 377 7.54 -18.67 27.68
C ALA A 377 6.77 -19.95 28.08
N SER A 378 6.95 -21.04 27.33
CA SER A 378 6.38 -22.34 27.67
C SER A 378 6.95 -22.92 28.96
N LEU A 379 8.28 -22.88 29.14
CA LEU A 379 8.96 -23.39 30.32
C LEU A 379 8.57 -22.61 31.57
N MET A 380 8.44 -21.29 31.45
CA MET A 380 7.96 -20.42 32.52
C MET A 380 6.50 -20.74 32.87
N GLY A 381 5.66 -21.02 31.87
CA GLY A 381 4.29 -21.46 32.08
C GLY A 381 4.18 -22.78 32.85
N SER A 382 5.04 -23.75 32.54
CA SER A 382 5.11 -25.01 33.28
C SER A 382 5.74 -24.88 34.67
N ALA A 383 6.80 -24.07 34.81
CA ALA A 383 7.49 -23.88 36.08
C ALA A 383 6.63 -23.16 37.13
N LEU A 384 5.74 -22.28 36.69
CA LEU A 384 4.81 -21.55 37.55
C LEU A 384 3.51 -22.33 37.84
N ASN A 385 3.36 -23.57 37.35
CA ASN A 385 2.14 -24.38 37.46
C ASN A 385 0.86 -23.58 37.12
N LEU A 386 0.95 -22.69 36.13
CA LEU A 386 -0.20 -21.87 35.77
C LEU A 386 -1.26 -22.74 35.12
N PRO A 387 -2.54 -22.63 35.51
CA PRO A 387 -3.60 -23.45 34.95
C PRO A 387 -3.79 -23.23 33.44
N LYS A 388 -3.29 -22.10 32.90
CA LYS A 388 -3.54 -21.64 31.52
C LYS A 388 -2.36 -20.84 30.94
N PRO A 389 -1.23 -21.48 30.58
CA PRO A 389 -0.01 -20.79 30.11
C PRO A 389 -0.14 -20.16 28.71
N TYR A 390 -1.21 -20.43 27.96
CA TYR A 390 -1.41 -19.95 26.60
C TYR A 390 -1.46 -18.41 26.48
N TRP A 391 -1.87 -17.68 27.52
CA TRP A 391 -1.92 -16.21 27.47
C TRP A 391 -0.52 -15.58 27.44
N ILE A 392 0.46 -16.19 28.10
CA ILE A 392 1.87 -15.78 28.03
C ILE A 392 2.41 -16.00 26.60
N LEU A 393 2.08 -17.14 26.01
CA LEU A 393 2.48 -17.45 24.63
C LEU A 393 1.86 -16.45 23.63
N MET A 394 0.58 -16.12 23.79
CA MET A 394 -0.10 -15.14 22.94
C MET A 394 0.50 -13.74 23.04
N THR A 395 0.76 -13.26 24.27
CA THR A 395 1.34 -11.93 24.47
C THR A 395 2.73 -11.81 23.85
N VAL A 396 3.61 -12.80 24.08
CA VAL A 396 4.94 -12.83 23.45
C VAL A 396 4.84 -12.84 21.93
N LEU A 397 3.89 -13.60 21.38
CA LEU A 397 3.70 -13.69 19.94
C LEU A 397 3.16 -12.38 19.34
N PHE A 398 2.18 -11.71 19.95
CA PHE A 398 1.68 -10.41 19.48
C PHE A 398 2.74 -9.30 19.53
N VAL A 399 3.60 -9.30 20.54
CA VAL A 399 4.70 -8.32 20.65
C VAL A 399 5.76 -8.57 19.58
N THR A 400 6.13 -9.83 19.33
CA THR A 400 7.15 -10.20 18.34
C THR A 400 6.68 -10.03 16.91
N GLN A 401 5.39 -10.23 16.62
CA GLN A 401 4.79 -9.99 15.31
C GLN A 401 5.08 -8.58 14.79
N LYS A 402 4.93 -7.53 15.61
CA LYS A 402 5.16 -6.12 15.18
C LYS A 402 6.54 -5.91 14.54
N ARG A 403 7.55 -6.66 14.97
CA ARG A 403 8.91 -6.62 14.41
C ARG A 403 9.00 -7.34 13.06
N LEU A 404 8.33 -8.50 12.92
CA LEU A 404 8.25 -9.27 11.67
C LEU A 404 7.63 -8.46 10.52
N TRP A 405 6.57 -7.69 10.80
CA TRP A 405 5.88 -6.82 9.83
C TRP A 405 6.70 -5.60 9.40
N ARG A 406 7.65 -5.16 10.23
CA ARG A 406 8.56 -4.06 9.89
C ARG A 406 9.62 -4.54 8.91
N ASP A 407 10.24 -5.68 9.19
CA ASP A 407 11.29 -6.25 8.33
C ASP A 407 10.74 -6.71 6.97
N ALA A 408 9.55 -7.32 6.92
CA ALA A 408 8.91 -7.71 5.66
C ALA A 408 8.58 -6.52 4.73
N ARG A 409 8.34 -5.32 5.29
CA ARG A 409 8.19 -4.07 4.52
C ARG A 409 9.52 -3.60 3.96
N THR A 410 10.61 -3.74 4.72
CA THR A 410 11.97 -3.42 4.29
C THR A 410 12.44 -4.30 3.13
N TYR A 411 12.00 -5.56 3.06
CA TYR A 411 12.28 -6.48 1.95
C TYR A 411 11.37 -6.31 0.73
N SER A 412 10.30 -5.51 0.83
CA SER A 412 9.33 -5.26 -0.24
C SER A 412 9.28 -3.79 -0.72
N ALA A 413 10.17 -2.93 -0.24
CA ALA A 413 10.38 -1.61 -0.81
C ALA A 413 10.99 -1.76 -2.22
N PRO A 414 10.31 -1.29 -3.30
CA PRO A 414 10.89 -1.28 -4.64
C PRO A 414 12.00 -0.22 -4.80
N PHE A 415 12.24 0.60 -3.79
CA PHE A 415 13.22 1.67 -3.84
C PHE A 415 14.16 1.62 -2.64
N GLY A 416 15.44 1.40 -2.93
CA GLY A 416 16.54 1.88 -2.10
C GLY A 416 17.10 0.90 -1.08
N ARG A 417 17.95 -0.04 -1.54
CA ARG A 417 19.15 -0.41 -0.77
C ARG A 417 20.26 -0.98 -1.65
N ASN A 418 20.76 -0.17 -2.59
CA ASN A 418 22.11 -0.36 -3.11
C ASN A 418 23.08 0.20 -2.07
N ALA A 419 23.51 -0.66 -1.15
CA ALA A 419 24.69 -0.40 -0.35
C ALA A 419 25.92 -0.48 -1.27
N GLY A 420 26.62 0.66 -1.38
CA GLY A 420 28.00 0.86 -1.81
C GLY A 420 28.66 -0.19 -2.72
N ARG A 421 28.76 0.15 -4.01
CA ARG A 421 29.98 -0.12 -4.79
C ARG A 421 30.50 1.23 -5.32
N PRO A 422 31.73 1.65 -4.98
CA PRO A 422 32.30 2.88 -5.50
C PRO A 422 32.76 2.61 -6.93
N GLY A 423 31.98 3.04 -7.91
CA GLY A 423 32.37 2.93 -9.32
C GLY A 423 31.19 2.80 -10.27
N ASP A 424 30.19 3.67 -10.17
CA ASP A 424 29.32 4.01 -11.32
C ASP A 424 28.42 5.23 -11.03
N CYS A 425 29.04 6.36 -10.67
CA CYS A 425 28.36 7.64 -10.44
C CYS A 425 28.42 8.57 -11.66
N ARG A 426 28.21 8.05 -12.88
CA ARG A 426 28.06 8.86 -14.10
C ARG A 426 26.91 8.33 -14.97
N ARG A 427 25.67 8.51 -14.52
CA ARG A 427 24.47 8.48 -15.38
C ARG A 427 23.22 9.07 -14.70
N HIS A 428 23.42 10.12 -13.91
CA HIS A 428 22.37 11.09 -13.60
C HIS A 428 22.81 12.44 -14.17
N ALA A 429 22.66 12.61 -15.49
CA ALA A 429 22.71 13.92 -16.14
C ALA A 429 21.34 14.59 -15.88
N ALA A 430 21.26 15.64 -15.06
CA ALA A 430 21.55 17.01 -15.48
C ALA A 430 20.74 17.40 -16.72
N LEU A 431 19.44 17.67 -16.55
CA LEU A 431 18.68 18.50 -17.48
C LEU A 431 18.83 19.96 -17.03
N THR A 432 20.01 20.49 -17.33
CA THR A 432 20.34 21.91 -17.25
C THR A 432 19.74 22.58 -18.48
N TYR A 433 18.62 23.28 -18.32
CA TYR A 433 18.10 24.17 -19.36
C TYR A 433 18.60 25.58 -19.04
N SER A 434 19.68 26.01 -19.71
CA SER A 434 20.18 27.39 -19.62
C SER A 434 20.57 27.90 -21.00
N ARG A 435 19.97 29.05 -21.34
CA ARG A 435 20.41 30.07 -22.31
C ARG A 435 20.82 29.59 -23.71
N LYS A 436 19.92 29.75 -24.67
CA LYS A 436 20.25 30.27 -26.03
C LYS A 436 18.95 30.61 -26.77
N HIS A 437 18.44 31.81 -26.57
CA HIS A 437 17.64 32.56 -27.55
C HIS A 437 17.43 33.98 -27.00
N TYR A 438 18.40 34.86 -27.20
CA TYR A 438 18.26 36.32 -27.32
C TYR A 438 19.63 36.91 -27.68
N ALA A 439 19.85 37.09 -28.99
CA ALA A 439 20.80 37.97 -29.68
C ALA A 439 20.62 37.62 -31.17
N GLY A 440 19.90 38.39 -31.99
CA GLY A 440 20.43 39.59 -32.69
C GLY A 440 21.61 39.16 -33.57
N GLY A 441 21.49 38.96 -34.88
CA GLY A 441 21.22 39.98 -35.89
C GLY A 441 22.53 40.32 -36.63
N HIS A 442 22.53 40.27 -37.97
CA HIS A 442 23.66 40.44 -38.92
C HIS A 442 24.57 39.20 -39.09
N ALA A 443 24.93 38.72 -40.28
CA ALA A 443 24.80 39.19 -41.67
C ALA A 443 24.72 37.96 -42.60
N GLY A 444 23.87 38.03 -43.62
CA GLY A 444 23.81 37.02 -44.68
C GLY A 444 24.66 37.45 -45.87
N THR A 445 25.45 36.52 -46.42
CA THR A 445 25.82 36.49 -47.83
C THR A 445 26.43 35.14 -48.20
N ASN A 446 26.02 34.64 -49.38
CA ASN A 446 26.62 33.64 -50.25
C ASN A 446 26.51 32.16 -49.81
N ALA A 447 25.63 31.35 -50.41
CA ALA A 447 25.63 30.81 -51.79
C ALA A 447 26.64 29.66 -51.98
N GLY A 448 26.11 28.47 -52.31
CA GLY A 448 26.79 27.54 -53.21
C GLY A 448 27.00 26.10 -52.72
N LYS A 449 26.24 25.20 -53.38
CA LYS A 449 26.68 23.91 -53.96
C LYS A 449 26.97 22.72 -53.03
N LEU A 450 26.28 21.59 -53.33
CA LEU A 450 26.80 20.25 -53.74
C LEU A 450 27.68 19.57 -52.70
N SER A 451 27.68 18.27 -52.45
CA SER A 451 27.19 17.04 -53.09
C SER A 451 27.80 15.93 -52.22
N ASP A 452 27.17 14.76 -52.16
CA ASP A 452 27.72 13.42 -51.91
C ASP A 452 28.93 13.22 -50.96
N TYR A 453 28.80 12.27 -50.03
CA TYR A 453 29.46 10.95 -50.17
C TYR A 453 29.29 10.14 -48.87
N SER A 454 28.84 8.90 -49.06
CA SER A 454 29.00 7.69 -48.21
C SER A 454 28.02 7.48 -47.06
#